data_AF-A0A661TD79-F1
#
_entry.id   AF-A0A661TD79-F1
#
_cell.length_a   1.000
_cell.length_b   1.000
_cell.length_c   1.000
_cell.angle_alpha   90.00
_cell.angle_beta   90.00
_cell.angle_gamma   90.00
#
_symmetry.space_group_name_H-M   'P 1'
#
loop_
_entity.id
_entity.type
_entity.pdbx_description
1 polymer ?
#
loop_
_entity_poly.entity_id
_entity_poly.type
_entity_poly.pdbx_seq_one_letter_code
_entity_poly.pdbx_strand_id
1 'polypeptide(L)'
;MKRRHPMTAACGVDCDVCGLKKDNKCGGCVPGNDPRAPERSEEIKRIMGAYCPVMKCASEKKVAYCLSCDEFPCRVHYKWEIPYSKKLLDLIEKSK
;
A
#
# COMPACT_ATOMS: atom_id res chain seq x y z
N MET A 1 13.22 19.79 -13.91
CA MET A 1 13.35 18.48 -13.22
C MET A 1 11.96 18.01 -12.79
N LYS A 2 11.46 16.88 -13.32
CA LYS A 2 10.20 16.30 -12.83
C LYS A 2 10.44 15.89 -11.37
N ARG A 3 9.73 16.52 -10.42
CA ARG A 3 9.83 16.15 -9.00
C ARG A 3 9.54 14.65 -8.90
N ARG A 4 10.53 13.85 -8.46
CA ARG A 4 10.30 12.45 -8.11
C ARG A 4 9.37 12.48 -6.90
N HIS A 5 8.09 12.18 -7.10
CA HIS A 5 7.19 12.00 -5.98
C HIS A 5 7.72 10.80 -5.17
N PRO A 6 7.91 10.94 -3.85
CA PRO A 6 8.31 9.81 -3.01
C PRO A 6 7.31 8.68 -3.21
N MET A 7 7.82 7.47 -3.46
CA MET A 7 6.99 6.30 -3.77
C MET A 7 6.51 5.61 -2.47
N THR A 8 5.98 6.39 -1.53
CA THR A 8 5.28 5.85 -0.37
C THR A 8 4.00 5.20 -0.84
N ALA A 9 3.89 3.89 -0.61
CA ALA A 9 2.71 3.11 -0.97
C ALA A 9 1.52 3.52 -0.09
N ALA A 10 0.30 3.20 -0.54
CA ALA A 10 -0.89 3.36 0.28
C ALA A 10 -0.77 2.69 1.67
N CYS A 11 -0.06 1.56 1.77
CA CYS A 11 0.19 0.87 3.04
C CYS A 11 1.25 1.55 3.93
N GLY A 12 1.88 2.66 3.52
CA GLY A 12 2.92 3.36 4.27
C GLY A 12 4.35 2.86 4.03
N VAL A 13 4.53 1.76 3.28
CA VAL A 13 5.86 1.28 2.89
C VAL A 13 6.46 2.20 1.83
N ASP A 14 7.64 2.75 2.10
CA ASP A 14 8.41 3.47 1.10
C ASP A 14 9.03 2.50 0.10
N CYS A 15 8.52 2.52 -1.14
CA CYS A 15 9.02 1.65 -2.19
C CYS A 15 10.40 2.07 -2.69
N ASP A 16 10.85 3.31 -2.46
CA ASP A 16 12.18 3.77 -2.88
C ASP A 16 13.31 3.12 -2.09
N VAL A 17 13.04 2.63 -0.87
CA VAL A 17 14.01 1.86 -0.08
C VAL A 17 13.90 0.34 -0.28
N CYS A 18 12.81 -0.14 -0.87
CA CYS A 18 12.50 -1.56 -1.02
C CYS A 18 13.47 -2.29 -1.98
N GLY A 19 14.04 -3.40 -1.52
CA GLY A 19 14.94 -4.24 -2.31
C GLY A 19 14.29 -4.82 -3.58
N LEU A 20 13.01 -5.21 -3.52
CA LEU A 20 12.31 -5.74 -4.69
C LEU A 20 12.19 -4.73 -5.82
N LYS A 21 12.03 -3.44 -5.49
CA LYS A 21 12.03 -2.37 -6.49
C LYS A 21 13.41 -2.11 -7.04
N LYS A 22 14.44 -2.07 -6.19
CA LYS A 22 15.84 -1.92 -6.60
C LYS A 22 16.29 -3.03 -7.56
N ASP A 23 15.83 -4.26 -7.32
CA ASP A 23 16.11 -5.43 -8.16
C ASP A 23 15.24 -5.49 -9.44
N ASN A 24 14.40 -4.48 -9.71
CA ASN A 24 13.41 -4.47 -10.80
C ASN A 24 12.42 -5.66 -10.78
N LYS A 25 12.26 -6.33 -9.62
CA LYS A 25 11.28 -7.40 -9.41
C LYS A 25 9.88 -6.86 -9.11
N CYS A 26 9.79 -5.60 -8.71
CA CYS A 26 8.54 -4.88 -8.47
C CYS A 26 8.66 -3.42 -8.95
N GLY A 27 7.71 -2.92 -9.73
CA GLY A 27 7.68 -1.50 -10.13
C GLY A 27 7.39 -0.48 -9.02
N GLY A 28 7.25 -0.90 -7.75
CA GLY A 28 6.90 -0.07 -6.60
C GLY A 28 5.38 0.06 -6.37
N CYS A 29 4.96 0.96 -5.51
CA CYS A 29 3.54 1.29 -5.28
C CYS A 29 3.39 2.79 -5.17
N VAL A 30 2.16 3.28 -5.30
CA VAL A 30 1.83 4.71 -5.20
C VAL A 30 0.80 4.93 -4.08
N PRO A 31 0.58 6.18 -3.65
CA PRO A 31 -0.55 6.51 -2.78
C PRO A 31 -1.88 6.11 -3.43
N GLY A 32 -2.89 5.74 -2.65
CA GLY A 32 -4.16 5.24 -3.20
C GLY A 32 -4.98 6.32 -3.94
N ASN A 33 -4.75 7.60 -3.66
CA ASN A 33 -5.38 8.71 -4.38
C ASN A 33 -4.56 9.22 -5.58
N ASP A 34 -3.40 8.60 -5.88
CA ASP A 34 -2.63 8.95 -7.06
C ASP A 34 -3.41 8.56 -8.33
N PRO A 35 -3.44 9.40 -9.38
CA PRO A 35 -4.11 9.06 -10.64
C PRO A 35 -3.65 7.73 -11.27
N ARG A 36 -2.42 7.30 -10.96
CA ARG A 36 -1.84 6.03 -11.44
C ARG A 36 -2.26 4.82 -10.59
N ALA A 37 -2.90 5.02 -9.44
CA ALA A 37 -3.24 3.94 -8.51
C ALA A 37 -4.10 2.82 -9.13
N PRO A 38 -5.12 3.11 -9.97
CA PRO A 38 -5.92 2.05 -10.61
C PRO A 38 -5.08 1.19 -11.56
N GLU A 39 -4.30 1.83 -12.45
CA GLU A 39 -3.41 1.13 -13.38
C GLU A 39 -2.36 0.30 -12.63
N ARG A 40 -1.76 0.88 -11.59
CA ARG A 40 -0.76 0.20 -10.78
C ARG A 40 -1.34 -1.00 -10.04
N SER A 41 -2.58 -0.93 -9.56
CA SER A 41 -3.28 -2.05 -8.93
C SER A 41 -3.45 -3.24 -9.89
N GLU A 42 -3.81 -2.97 -11.15
CA GLU A 42 -3.89 -4.00 -12.19
C GLU A 42 -2.52 -4.57 -12.54
N GLU A 43 -1.49 -3.74 -12.60
CA GLU A 43 -0.12 -4.20 -12.85
C GLU A 43 0.38 -5.13 -11.73
N ILE A 44 0.12 -4.78 -10.46
CA ILE A 44 0.44 -5.63 -9.31
C ILE A 44 -0.24 -7.00 -9.43
N LYS A 45 -1.51 -7.04 -9.83
CA LYS A 45 -2.21 -8.31 -10.09
C LYS A 45 -1.52 -9.14 -11.17
N ARG A 46 -1.06 -8.52 -12.26
CA ARG A 46 -0.33 -9.24 -13.33
C ARG A 46 1.00 -9.79 -12.83
N ILE A 47 1.73 -9.03 -12.01
CA ILE A 47 3.05 -9.44 -11.49
C ILE A 47 2.93 -10.52 -10.40
N MET A 48 1.99 -10.35 -9.46
CA MET A 48 1.86 -11.21 -8.27
C MET A 48 0.82 -12.32 -8.42
N GLY A 49 0.05 -12.35 -9.51
CA GLY A 49 -1.07 -13.27 -9.72
C GLY A 49 -2.35 -12.92 -8.93
N ALA A 50 -2.28 -11.94 -8.03
CA ALA A 50 -3.40 -11.46 -7.22
C ALA A 50 -3.28 -9.97 -6.91
N TYR A 51 -4.40 -9.31 -6.63
CA TYR A 51 -4.38 -7.92 -6.17
C TYR A 51 -3.68 -7.80 -4.81
N CYS A 52 -2.93 -6.72 -4.62
CA CYS A 52 -2.64 -6.26 -3.27
C CYS A 52 -3.94 -5.71 -2.66
N PRO A 53 -4.48 -6.34 -1.59
CA PRO A 53 -5.79 -5.99 -1.04
C PRO A 53 -5.79 -4.57 -0.45
N VAL A 54 -4.66 -4.13 0.12
CA VAL A 54 -4.49 -2.79 0.68
C VAL A 54 -4.47 -1.74 -0.42
N MET A 55 -3.67 -1.96 -1.46
CA MET A 55 -3.56 -1.02 -2.60
C MET A 55 -4.89 -0.89 -3.33
N LYS A 56 -5.58 -2.01 -3.61
CA LYS A 56 -6.87 -2.00 -4.29
C LYS A 56 -7.92 -1.23 -3.47
N CYS A 57 -8.04 -1.54 -2.17
CA CYS A 57 -8.96 -0.85 -1.27
C CYS A 57 -8.69 0.66 -1.22
N ALA A 58 -7.43 1.06 -1.03
CA ALA A 58 -7.06 2.48 -0.98
C ALA A 58 -7.32 3.20 -2.32
N SER A 59 -7.08 2.53 -3.44
CA SER A 59 -7.36 3.06 -4.78
C SER A 59 -8.85 3.26 -5.02
N GLU A 60 -9.69 2.29 -4.66
CA GLU A 60 -11.15 2.38 -4.82
C GLU A 60 -11.78 3.43 -3.91
N LYS A 61 -11.30 3.52 -2.66
CA LYS A 61 -11.75 4.53 -1.68
C LYS A 61 -11.09 5.91 -1.87
N LYS A 62 -10.13 6.05 -2.78
CA LYS A 62 -9.30 7.25 -2.99
C LYS A 62 -8.63 7.76 -1.70
N VAL A 63 -8.17 6.84 -0.86
CA VAL A 63 -7.42 7.13 0.36
C VAL A 63 -5.94 7.17 0.02
N ALA A 64 -5.25 8.26 0.33
CA ALA A 64 -3.82 8.40 0.05
C ALA A 64 -2.98 7.32 0.77
N TYR A 65 -3.12 7.27 2.10
CA TYR A 65 -2.36 6.38 2.98
C TYR A 65 -3.27 5.76 4.04
N CYS A 66 -3.16 4.44 4.24
CA CYS A 66 -3.92 3.70 5.23
C CYS A 66 -3.60 4.16 6.65
N LEU A 67 -2.36 4.53 6.94
CA LEU A 67 -1.95 5.05 8.26
C LEU A 67 -2.69 6.34 8.65
N SER A 68 -3.26 7.07 7.68
CA SER A 68 -4.07 8.27 7.89
C SER A 68 -5.57 8.03 7.65
N CYS A 69 -5.98 6.78 7.46
CA CYS A 69 -7.38 6.42 7.28
C CYS A 69 -8.05 6.25 8.64
N ASP A 70 -9.24 6.84 8.81
CA ASP A 70 -9.98 6.76 10.07
C ASP A 70 -10.27 5.33 10.51
N GLU A 71 -10.53 4.44 9.53
CA GLU A 71 -10.81 3.02 9.77
C GLU A 71 -9.57 2.16 10.06
N PHE A 72 -8.35 2.66 9.90
CA PHE A 72 -7.14 1.86 10.10
C PHE A 72 -6.74 1.78 11.58
N PRO A 73 -6.30 0.64 12.13
CA PRO A 73 -6.28 -0.72 11.58
C PRO A 73 -7.66 -1.26 11.19
N CYS A 74 -7.83 -1.70 9.94
CA CYS A 74 -9.14 -2.13 9.43
C CYS A 74 -9.20 -3.63 9.12
N ARG A 75 -10.41 -4.14 8.86
CA ARG A 75 -10.64 -5.56 8.51
C ARG A 75 -9.79 -6.05 7.34
N VAL A 76 -9.46 -5.19 6.37
CA VAL A 76 -8.59 -5.56 5.24
C VAL A 76 -7.20 -5.93 5.74
N HIS A 77 -6.63 -5.15 6.66
CA HIS A 77 -5.31 -5.41 7.22
C HIS A 77 -5.32 -6.65 8.12
N TYR A 78 -6.36 -6.79 8.97
CA TYR A 78 -6.49 -7.99 9.82
C TYR A 78 -6.71 -9.28 9.04
N LYS A 79 -7.41 -9.24 7.90
CA LYS A 79 -7.67 -10.43 7.08
C LYS A 79 -6.44 -10.93 6.34
N TRP A 80 -5.64 -10.00 5.82
CA TRP A 80 -4.53 -10.33 4.92
C TRP A 80 -3.16 -10.25 5.58
N GLU A 81 -3.05 -9.60 6.74
CA GLU A 81 -1.83 -9.46 7.54
C GLU A 81 -0.58 -9.01 6.74
N ILE A 82 -0.80 -8.17 5.72
CA ILE A 82 0.24 -7.59 4.88
C ILE A 82 0.06 -6.08 4.76
N PRO A 83 1.15 -5.28 4.86
CA PRO A 83 2.49 -5.69 5.28
C PRO A 83 2.61 -5.88 6.81
N TYR A 84 1.53 -5.63 7.57
CA TYR A 84 1.53 -5.62 9.03
C TYR A 84 0.96 -6.93 9.59
N SER A 85 1.69 -7.55 10.50
CA SER A 85 1.19 -8.69 11.26
C SER A 85 0.06 -8.25 12.20
N LYS A 86 -0.83 -9.19 12.55
CA LYS A 86 -1.87 -8.96 13.56
C LYS A 86 -1.32 -8.34 14.84
N LYS A 87 -0.15 -8.81 15.32
CA LYS A 87 0.49 -8.27 16.53
C LYS A 87 0.76 -6.77 16.42
N LEU A 88 1.27 -6.31 15.28
CA LEU A 88 1.54 -4.89 15.07
C LEU A 88 0.24 -4.10 14.92
N LEU A 89 -0.75 -4.64 14.20
CA LEU A 89 -2.08 -4.02 14.08
C LEU A 89 -2.73 -3.83 15.46
N ASP A 90 -2.69 -4.84 16.32
CA ASP A 90 -3.23 -4.79 17.69
C ASP A 90 -2.51 -3.75 18.58
N LEU A 91 -1.21 -3.52 18.36
CA LEU A 91 -0.46 -2.47 19.07
C LEU A 91 -0.85 -1.08 18.60
N ILE A 92 -1.04 -0.89 17.29
CA ILE A 92 -1.49 0.38 16.71
C ILE A 92 -2.89 0.70 17.21
N GLU A 93 -3.82 -0.26 17.17
CA GLU A 93 -5.21 -0.08 17.62
C GLU A 93 -5.28 0.39 19.07
N LYS A 94 -4.47 -0.20 19.95
CA LYS A 94 -4.39 0.20 21.37
C LYS A 94 -3.79 1.60 21.60
N SER A 95 -3.10 2.15 20.60
CA SER A 95 -2.43 3.45 20.70
C SER A 95 -3.26 4.59 20.11
N LYS A 96 -4.47 4.29 19.60
CA LYS A 96 -5.47 5.26 19.17
C LYS A 96 -6.35 5.66 20.35
#